data_AF-A0A2R6K8A0-F1
#
_entry.id   AF-A0A2R6K8A0-F1
#
_cell.length_a   1.000
_cell.length_b   1.000
_cell.length_c   1.000
_cell.angle_alpha   90.00
_cell.angle_beta   90.00
_cell.angle_gamma   90.00
#
_symmetry.space_group_name_H-M   'P 1'
#
loop_
_entity.id
_entity.type
_entity.pdbx_description
1 polymer ?
#
loop_
_entity_poly.entity_id
_entity_poly.type
_entity_poly.pdbx_seq_one_letter_code
_entity_poly.pdbx_strand_id
1 'polypeptide(L)'
;MGARTLVAVERRDGRYDLHHSQWGGEHLDRLSAMDRGDDRGDGLSPGLVDPDPVCPAVPVQRLLSALKPRAHEAVVVVGETTETYLVCWLGIETSRESESAPSAEAREEWSSAFTGDVTALVPWTDDATAARLRRFLRITKDVLGDAVDAGLVPAWLAAAYLAVRLARRPDSPDDVLWLPRGGANVE
;
A
#
# COMPACT_ATOMS: atom_id res chain seq x y z
N MET A 1 7.74 4.36 13.18
CA MET A 1 6.65 5.33 12.90
C MET A 1 5.39 4.52 12.66
N GLY A 2 4.31 4.86 13.36
CA GLY A 2 3.11 4.00 13.47
C GLY A 2 2.52 3.60 12.13
N ALA A 3 2.11 2.34 12.05
CA ALA A 3 1.27 1.79 11.00
C ALA A 3 0.12 2.75 10.68
N ARG A 4 0.01 3.22 9.43
CA ARG A 4 -1.11 4.08 9.02
C ARG A 4 -1.96 3.33 8.02
N THR A 5 -3.18 3.02 8.41
CA THR A 5 -4.21 2.59 7.45
C THR A 5 -4.86 3.84 6.88
N LEU A 6 -4.96 3.94 5.57
CA LEU A 6 -5.74 4.97 4.90
C LEU A 6 -7.19 4.52 4.85
N VAL A 7 -8.13 5.32 5.35
CA VAL A 7 -9.56 5.01 5.31
C VAL A 7 -10.24 6.03 4.43
N ALA A 8 -10.83 5.60 3.33
CA ALA A 8 -11.56 6.44 2.39
C ALA A 8 -13.06 6.20 2.56
N VAL A 9 -13.80 7.22 3.00
CA VAL A 9 -15.22 7.11 3.31
C VAL A 9 -16.02 7.85 2.26
N GLU A 10 -16.91 7.14 1.57
CA GLU A 10 -17.70 7.71 0.49
C GLU A 10 -18.84 8.61 1.01
N ARG A 11 -18.96 9.80 0.44
CA ARG A 11 -20.02 10.79 0.66
C ARG A 11 -21.11 10.65 -0.38
N ARG A 12 -22.34 11.08 -0.07
CA ARG A 12 -23.49 10.96 -0.98
C ARG A 12 -23.30 11.62 -2.35
N ASP A 13 -22.36 12.56 -2.47
CA ASP A 13 -21.96 13.19 -3.73
C ASP A 13 -20.95 12.37 -4.56
N GLY A 14 -20.61 11.15 -4.12
CA GLY A 14 -19.65 10.25 -4.76
C GLY A 14 -18.17 10.61 -4.51
N ARG A 15 -17.90 11.57 -3.61
CA ARG A 15 -16.54 11.96 -3.21
C ARG A 15 -16.14 11.25 -1.92
N TYR A 16 -14.85 11.23 -1.61
CA TYR A 16 -14.31 10.48 -0.47
C TYR A 16 -13.68 11.41 0.56
N ASP A 17 -13.97 11.19 1.84
CA ASP A 17 -13.16 11.73 2.93
C ASP A 17 -12.04 10.75 3.26
N LEU A 18 -10.81 11.26 3.25
CA LEU A 18 -9.64 10.47 3.57
C LEU A 18 -9.23 10.68 5.02
N HIS A 19 -9.20 9.60 5.79
CA HIS A 19 -8.84 9.56 7.19
C HIS A 19 -7.64 8.62 7.41
N HIS A 20 -7.03 8.72 8.58
CA HIS A 20 -6.12 7.69 9.08
C HIS A 20 -6.80 6.87 10.17
N SER A 21 -6.41 5.60 10.27
CA SER A 21 -6.68 4.82 11.48
C SER A 21 -5.58 5.05 12.50
N GLN A 22 -6.00 5.27 13.75
CA GLN A 22 -5.13 5.50 14.90
C GLN A 22 -4.39 4.23 15.37
N TRP A 23 -4.84 3.04 14.95
CA TRP A 23 -4.24 1.74 15.31
C TRP A 23 -3.60 1.00 14.11
N GLY A 24 -3.55 1.64 12.94
CA GLY A 24 -2.93 1.05 11.75
C GLY A 24 -3.57 -0.27 11.30
N GLY A 25 -2.75 -1.23 10.88
CA GLY A 25 -3.20 -2.51 10.33
C GLY A 25 -3.66 -3.56 11.36
N GLU A 26 -3.74 -3.20 12.66
CA GLU A 26 -4.05 -4.12 13.77
C GLU A 26 -5.56 -4.36 13.97
N HIS A 27 -6.40 -3.53 13.37
CA HIS A 27 -7.87 -3.62 13.49
C HIS A 27 -8.56 -3.62 12.12
N LEU A 28 -7.95 -4.27 11.12
CA LEU A 28 -8.55 -4.39 9.78
C LEU A 28 -9.84 -5.21 9.81
N ASP A 29 -9.97 -6.17 10.71
CA ASP A 29 -11.21 -6.90 10.97
C ASP A 29 -12.38 -5.96 11.32
N ARG A 30 -12.13 -5.00 12.21
CA ARG A 30 -13.13 -4.00 12.63
C ARG A 30 -13.38 -2.96 11.55
N LEU A 31 -12.33 -2.51 10.87
CA LEU A 31 -12.45 -1.55 9.78
C LEU A 31 -13.23 -2.14 8.60
N SER A 32 -13.02 -3.43 8.30
CA SER A 32 -13.72 -4.13 7.20
C SER A 32 -15.20 -4.35 7.47
N ALA A 33 -15.60 -4.37 8.74
CA ALA A 33 -16.98 -4.48 9.16
C ALA A 33 -17.70 -3.11 9.25
N MET A 34 -17.00 -2.01 8.91
CA MET A 34 -17.64 -0.70 8.90
C MET A 34 -18.71 -0.64 7.82
N ASP A 35 -19.76 0.11 8.12
CA ASP A 35 -20.78 0.49 7.15
C ASP A 35 -20.70 2.00 6.93
N ARG A 36 -21.12 2.44 5.76
CA ARG A 36 -21.27 3.84 5.41
C ARG A 36 -22.46 4.39 6.17
N GLY A 37 -22.25 4.76 7.42
CA GLY A 37 -23.31 5.35 8.25
C GLY A 37 -23.94 6.59 7.60
N ASP A 38 -25.14 6.96 8.06
CA ASP A 38 -25.88 8.10 7.51
C ASP A 38 -25.21 9.45 7.82
N ASP A 39 -24.72 10.14 6.77
CA ASP A 39 -24.41 11.58 6.53
C ASP A 39 -23.88 12.51 7.66
N ARG A 40 -23.82 12.11 8.93
CA ARG A 40 -23.47 12.95 10.09
C ARG A 40 -22.07 12.70 10.63
N GLY A 41 -21.29 11.82 10.01
CA GLY A 41 -20.01 11.37 10.58
C GLY A 41 -20.17 10.39 11.75
N ASP A 42 -21.41 10.02 12.11
CA ASP A 42 -21.73 9.06 13.19
C ASP A 42 -21.47 7.59 12.79
N GLY A 43 -21.15 7.31 11.52
CA GLY A 43 -20.79 5.98 11.02
C GLY A 43 -19.34 5.59 11.28
N LEU A 44 -18.48 6.56 11.58
CA LEU A 44 -17.09 6.28 11.94
C LEU A 44 -17.04 5.82 13.38
N SER A 45 -16.60 4.58 13.60
CA SER A 45 -16.36 4.05 14.94
C SER A 45 -15.35 4.94 15.67
N PRO A 46 -15.78 5.72 16.68
CA PRO A 46 -14.89 6.62 17.40
C PRO A 46 -13.82 5.78 18.09
N GLY A 47 -12.55 6.13 17.89
CA GLY A 47 -11.42 5.35 18.42
C GLY A 47 -10.82 4.34 17.44
N LEU A 48 -11.39 4.16 16.24
CA LEU A 48 -10.81 3.35 15.17
C LEU A 48 -10.27 4.21 14.02
N VAL A 49 -11.00 5.27 13.68
CA VAL A 49 -10.68 6.22 12.61
C VAL A 49 -10.57 7.62 13.22
N ASP A 50 -9.60 8.40 12.74
CA ASP A 50 -9.45 9.79 13.15
C ASP A 50 -10.68 10.59 12.68
N PRO A 51 -11.36 11.34 13.57
CA PRO A 51 -12.61 12.02 13.23
C PRO A 51 -12.42 13.14 12.21
N ASP A 52 -11.26 13.79 12.21
CA ASP A 52 -10.94 14.85 11.28
C ASP A 52 -10.31 14.27 9.99
N PRO A 53 -10.92 14.48 8.82
CA PRO A 53 -10.35 14.00 7.57
C PRO A 53 -9.05 14.74 7.24
N VAL A 54 -8.03 13.98 6.86
CA VAL A 54 -6.75 14.50 6.35
C VAL A 54 -6.95 15.20 5.01
N CYS A 55 -7.87 14.68 4.19
CA CYS A 55 -8.27 15.32 2.94
C CYS A 55 -9.77 15.09 2.69
N PRO A 56 -10.61 16.13 2.80
CA PRO A 56 -12.04 15.99 2.58
C PRO A 56 -12.42 16.06 1.10
N ALA A 57 -13.52 15.38 0.74
CA ALA A 57 -14.16 15.45 -0.57
C ALA A 57 -13.20 15.21 -1.76
N VAL A 58 -12.38 14.17 -1.69
CA VAL A 58 -11.48 13.75 -2.77
C VAL A 58 -12.27 13.01 -3.85
N PRO A 59 -12.12 13.35 -5.14
CA PRO A 59 -12.76 12.58 -6.21
C PRO A 59 -12.11 11.18 -6.32
N VAL A 60 -12.88 10.16 -6.71
CA VAL A 60 -12.41 8.76 -6.77
C VAL A 60 -11.11 8.58 -7.55
N GLN A 61 -10.91 9.34 -8.63
CA GLN A 61 -9.70 9.27 -9.47
C GLN A 61 -8.43 9.69 -8.72
N ARG A 62 -8.57 10.47 -7.64
CA ARG A 62 -7.46 10.96 -6.81
C ARG A 62 -7.24 10.14 -5.53
N LEU A 63 -8.10 9.15 -5.24
CA LEU A 63 -7.98 8.29 -4.06
C LEU A 63 -6.65 7.53 -4.07
N LEU A 64 -6.32 6.85 -5.17
CA LEU A 64 -5.06 6.12 -5.30
C LEU A 64 -3.84 7.03 -5.28
N SER A 65 -3.96 8.29 -5.74
CA SER A 65 -2.89 9.28 -5.66
C SER A 65 -2.57 9.72 -4.23
N ALA A 66 -3.51 9.59 -3.30
CA ALA A 66 -3.29 9.87 -1.88
C ALA A 66 -2.60 8.71 -1.14
N LEU A 67 -2.55 7.52 -1.75
CA LEU A 67 -1.88 6.37 -1.19
C LEU A 67 -0.36 6.61 -1.17
N LYS A 68 0.27 6.37 -0.03
CA LYS A 68 1.72 6.41 0.15
C LYS A 68 2.21 4.98 0.40
N PRO A 69 2.62 4.21 -0.61
CA PRO A 69 2.93 2.79 -0.47
C PRO A 69 3.97 2.44 0.60
N ARG A 70 4.94 3.34 0.83
CA ARG A 70 5.97 3.17 1.89
C ARG A 70 5.47 3.49 3.30
N ALA A 71 4.39 4.25 3.43
CA ALA A 71 3.89 4.73 4.72
C ALA A 71 2.56 4.08 5.13
N HIS A 72 1.77 3.64 4.15
CA HIS A 72 0.49 2.97 4.38
C HIS A 72 0.67 1.46 4.35
N GLU A 73 0.10 0.78 5.34
CA GLU A 73 0.12 -0.68 5.43
C GLU A 73 -1.14 -1.32 4.85
N ALA A 74 -2.22 -0.55 4.81
CA ALA A 74 -3.52 -0.96 4.30
C ALA A 74 -4.31 0.26 3.83
N VAL A 75 -5.30 0.00 2.97
CA VAL A 75 -6.33 0.95 2.58
C VAL A 75 -7.70 0.29 2.76
N VAL A 76 -8.64 1.04 3.32
CA VAL A 76 -10.03 0.64 3.52
C VAL A 76 -10.91 1.64 2.80
N VAL A 77 -11.77 1.17 1.91
CA VAL A 77 -12.72 1.99 1.17
C VAL A 77 -14.11 1.65 1.67
N VAL A 78 -14.74 2.60 2.36
CA VAL A 78 -16.08 2.47 2.95
C VAL A 78 -17.07 3.13 1.99
N GLY A 79 -17.69 2.32 1.13
CA GLY A 79 -18.73 2.73 0.16
C GLY A 79 -20.07 2.05 0.47
N GLU A 80 -20.81 1.61 -0.56
CA GLU A 80 -21.95 0.69 -0.34
C GLU A 80 -21.51 -0.65 0.26
N THR A 81 -20.30 -1.09 -0.10
CA THR A 81 -19.60 -2.20 0.52
C THR A 81 -18.24 -1.70 0.99
N THR A 82 -17.76 -2.28 2.09
CA THR A 82 -16.41 -1.98 2.57
C THR A 82 -15.40 -2.91 1.93
N GLU A 83 -14.44 -2.33 1.23
CA GLU A 83 -13.32 -3.05 0.61
C GLU A 83 -12.03 -2.77 1.36
N THR A 84 -11.28 -3.81 1.69
CA THR A 84 -10.06 -3.72 2.48
C THR A 84 -8.91 -4.34 1.70
N TYR A 85 -7.81 -3.59 1.57
CA TYR A 85 -6.62 -4.04 0.87
C TYR A 85 -5.37 -3.82 1.73
N LEU A 86 -4.48 -4.81 1.72
CA LEU A 86 -3.11 -4.70 2.19
C LEU A 86 -2.27 -3.98 1.14
N VAL A 87 -1.54 -2.96 1.58
CA VAL A 87 -0.65 -2.18 0.72
C VAL A 87 0.72 -2.84 0.73
N CYS A 88 1.04 -3.55 -0.35
CA CYS A 88 2.28 -4.28 -0.50
C CYS A 88 3.23 -3.50 -1.41
N TRP A 89 4.01 -2.59 -0.82
CA TRP A 89 5.13 -1.96 -1.53
C TRP A 89 6.24 -3.00 -1.76
N LEU A 90 6.71 -3.15 -2.99
CA LEU A 90 7.65 -4.21 -3.41
C LEU A 90 9.06 -3.71 -3.72
N GLY A 91 9.35 -2.43 -3.48
CA GLY A 91 10.72 -1.94 -3.59
C GLY A 91 11.64 -2.66 -2.59
N ILE A 92 12.89 -2.83 -3.02
CA ILE A 92 13.94 -3.51 -2.26
C ILE A 92 14.77 -2.45 -1.54
N GLU A 93 14.80 -2.52 -0.22
CA GLU A 93 15.66 -1.67 0.61
C GLU A 93 17.06 -2.28 0.60
N THR A 94 18.08 -1.44 0.45
CA THR A 94 19.48 -1.86 0.40
C THR A 94 20.26 -1.12 1.47
N SER A 95 21.22 -1.80 2.09
CA SER A 95 22.05 -1.23 3.16
C SER A 95 22.92 -0.07 2.65
N ARG A 96 23.16 -0.04 1.33
CA ARG A 96 23.97 0.98 0.65
C ARG A 96 23.27 2.31 0.38
N GLU A 97 22.00 2.50 0.74
CA GLU A 97 21.35 3.82 0.61
C GLU A 97 22.02 4.92 1.47
N SER A 98 22.91 4.57 2.43
CA SER A 98 23.64 5.55 3.26
C SER A 98 25.06 5.92 2.79
N GLU A 99 25.69 5.22 1.85
CA GLU A 99 27.06 5.55 1.42
C GLU A 99 27.22 5.38 -0.10
N SER A 100 27.28 6.51 -0.79
CA SER A 100 27.51 6.64 -2.25
C SER A 100 26.28 6.32 -3.12
N ALA A 101 25.38 7.30 -3.24
CA ALA A 101 24.48 7.34 -4.38
C ALA A 101 25.32 7.48 -5.68
N PRO A 102 25.13 6.62 -6.71
CA PRO A 102 25.72 6.86 -8.02
C PRO A 102 25.16 8.16 -8.61
N SER A 103 25.94 8.82 -9.47
CA SER A 103 25.56 10.08 -10.12
C SER A 103 24.21 9.96 -10.82
N ALA A 104 23.44 11.05 -10.84
CA ALA A 104 22.10 11.12 -11.41
C ALA A 104 22.00 10.55 -12.84
N GLU A 105 23.07 10.68 -13.61
CA GLU A 105 23.22 10.23 -15.00
C GLU A 105 23.21 8.69 -15.13
N ALA A 106 23.80 7.96 -14.17
CA ALA A 106 23.78 6.48 -14.16
C ALA A 106 22.44 5.92 -13.65
N ARG A 107 21.66 6.71 -12.90
CA ARG A 107 20.27 6.36 -12.54
C ARG A 107 19.35 6.52 -13.74
N GLU A 108 19.48 7.56 -14.56
CA GLU A 108 18.56 7.77 -15.68
C GLU A 108 18.62 6.67 -16.75
N GLU A 109 19.79 6.12 -17.03
CA GLU A 109 19.97 5.14 -18.13
C GLU A 109 19.48 3.71 -17.76
N TRP A 110 19.44 3.36 -16.47
CA TRP A 110 18.97 2.05 -15.98
C TRP A 110 17.69 2.10 -15.12
N SER A 111 17.29 3.27 -14.61
CA SER A 111 16.23 3.39 -13.59
C SER A 111 14.88 3.91 -14.11
N SER A 112 14.77 4.36 -15.36
CA SER A 112 13.52 4.98 -15.82
C SER A 112 12.31 4.02 -15.93
N ALA A 113 12.54 2.71 -16.11
CA ALA A 113 11.42 1.79 -16.34
C ALA A 113 10.96 1.00 -15.10
N PHE A 114 11.79 0.83 -14.05
CA PHE A 114 11.60 -0.31 -13.15
C PHE A 114 12.11 -0.13 -11.70
N THR A 115 12.69 1.00 -11.34
CA THR A 115 13.14 1.25 -9.95
C THR A 115 12.01 1.79 -9.08
N GLY A 116 11.76 1.13 -7.95
CA GLY A 116 11.30 1.77 -6.72
C GLY A 116 9.84 1.58 -6.32
N ASP A 117 8.88 1.64 -7.25
CA ASP A 117 7.49 1.94 -6.88
C ASP A 117 6.45 0.87 -7.25
N VAL A 118 6.87 -0.38 -7.46
CA VAL A 118 5.89 -1.45 -7.68
C VAL A 118 5.11 -1.65 -6.37
N THR A 119 3.80 -1.44 -6.43
CA THR A 119 2.89 -1.61 -5.29
C THR A 119 1.73 -2.48 -5.71
N ALA A 120 1.41 -3.47 -4.89
CA ALA A 120 0.23 -4.30 -5.04
C ALA A 120 -0.75 -3.99 -3.91
N LEU A 121 -2.03 -3.81 -4.24
CA LEU A 121 -3.13 -3.84 -3.29
C LEU A 121 -3.68 -5.25 -3.28
N VAL A 122 -3.45 -5.97 -2.19
CA VAL A 122 -3.89 -7.35 -2.02
C VAL A 122 -5.13 -7.33 -1.14
N PRO A 123 -6.30 -7.78 -1.63
CA PRO A 123 -7.50 -7.87 -0.81
C PRO A 123 -7.21 -8.58 0.52
N TRP A 124 -7.66 -7.96 1.61
CA TRP A 124 -7.55 -8.53 2.93
C TRP A 124 -8.69 -9.53 3.14
N THR A 125 -8.35 -10.76 3.54
CA THR A 125 -9.33 -11.81 3.84
C THR A 125 -9.48 -12.01 5.35
N ASP A 126 -8.35 -12.17 6.04
CA ASP A 126 -8.26 -12.46 7.46
C ASP A 126 -6.85 -12.16 7.98
N ASP A 127 -6.72 -12.00 9.30
CA ASP A 127 -5.45 -11.66 9.94
C ASP A 127 -4.37 -12.73 9.80
N ALA A 128 -4.74 -14.01 9.77
CA ALA A 128 -3.76 -15.09 9.64
C ALA A 128 -3.13 -15.05 8.24
N THR A 129 -3.93 -14.84 7.21
CA THR A 129 -3.48 -14.69 5.81
C THR A 129 -2.66 -13.41 5.64
N ALA A 130 -3.11 -12.28 6.21
CA ALA A 130 -2.35 -11.03 6.22
C ALA A 130 -0.98 -11.18 6.91
N ALA A 131 -0.93 -11.87 8.06
CA ALA A 131 0.32 -12.12 8.79
C ALA A 131 1.28 -13.02 8.01
N ARG A 132 0.78 -14.08 7.36
CA ARG A 132 1.57 -14.93 6.45
C ARG A 132 2.12 -14.12 5.28
N LEU A 133 1.30 -13.23 4.72
CA LEU A 133 1.70 -12.36 3.61
C LEU A 133 2.83 -11.41 4.00
N ARG A 134 2.63 -10.64 5.08
CA ARG A 134 3.62 -9.70 5.63
C ARG A 134 4.93 -10.40 5.97
N ARG A 135 4.87 -11.57 6.63
CA ARG A 135 6.07 -12.36 6.97
C ARG A 135 6.86 -12.77 5.73
N PHE A 136 6.18 -13.27 4.70
CA PHE A 136 6.83 -13.64 3.45
C PHE A 136 7.46 -12.45 2.74
N LEU A 137 6.74 -11.32 2.63
CA LEU A 137 7.27 -10.13 1.96
C LEU A 137 8.54 -9.64 2.68
N ARG A 138 8.52 -9.58 4.01
CA ARG A 138 9.68 -9.22 4.82
C ARG A 138 10.87 -10.15 4.56
N ILE A 139 10.70 -11.45 4.79
CA ILE A 139 11.79 -12.44 4.62
C ILE A 139 12.36 -12.42 3.21
N THR A 140 11.48 -12.36 2.19
CA THR A 140 11.93 -12.37 0.79
C THR A 140 12.66 -11.08 0.45
N LYS A 141 12.20 -9.93 0.96
CA LYS A 141 12.90 -8.65 0.77
C LYS A 141 14.25 -8.62 1.44
N ASP A 142 14.39 -9.17 2.66
CA ASP A 142 15.67 -9.24 3.36
C ASP A 142 16.70 -10.00 2.50
N VAL A 143 16.35 -11.20 2.03
CA VAL A 143 17.22 -12.03 1.18
C VAL A 143 17.53 -11.35 -0.16
N LEU A 144 16.55 -10.71 -0.78
CA LEU A 144 16.75 -9.98 -2.02
C LEU A 144 17.60 -8.72 -1.81
N GLY A 145 17.45 -8.04 -0.67
CA GLY A 145 18.28 -6.92 -0.25
C GLY A 145 19.73 -7.33 -0.15
N ASP A 146 20.02 -8.45 0.53
CA ASP A 146 21.36 -9.03 0.62
C ASP A 146 21.93 -9.36 -0.76
N ALA A 147 21.12 -9.90 -1.68
CA ALA A 147 21.57 -10.22 -3.03
C ALA A 147 21.87 -8.96 -3.87
N VAL A 148 21.09 -7.89 -3.69
CA VAL A 148 21.34 -6.59 -4.33
C VAL A 148 22.58 -5.93 -3.74
N ASP A 149 22.75 -5.95 -2.43
CA ASP A 149 23.94 -5.48 -1.73
C ASP A 149 25.17 -6.30 -2.12
N ALA A 150 25.05 -7.60 -2.38
CA ALA A 150 26.16 -8.40 -2.92
C ALA A 150 26.44 -8.13 -4.41
N GLY A 151 25.61 -7.32 -5.09
CA GLY A 151 25.71 -7.06 -6.54
C GLY A 151 25.34 -8.24 -7.42
N LEU A 152 24.64 -9.25 -6.87
CA LEU A 152 24.25 -10.48 -7.58
C LEU A 152 23.07 -10.23 -8.52
N VAL A 153 22.18 -9.31 -8.14
CA VAL A 153 21.01 -8.91 -8.95
C VAL A 153 20.78 -7.40 -8.82
N PRO A 154 20.28 -6.72 -9.86
CA PRO A 154 19.87 -5.33 -9.73
C PRO A 154 18.53 -5.23 -8.96
N ALA A 155 18.35 -4.12 -8.22
CA ALA A 155 17.18 -3.90 -7.36
C ALA A 155 15.84 -4.04 -8.09
N TRP A 156 15.77 -3.59 -9.34
CA TRP A 156 14.54 -3.69 -10.12
C TRP A 156 14.15 -5.13 -10.47
N LEU A 157 15.12 -6.00 -10.73
CA LEU A 157 14.88 -7.40 -11.05
C LEU A 157 14.42 -8.15 -9.79
N ALA A 158 14.99 -7.80 -8.64
CA ALA A 158 14.54 -8.30 -7.35
C ALA A 158 13.09 -7.88 -7.04
N ALA A 159 12.72 -6.62 -7.29
CA ALA A 159 11.34 -6.16 -7.17
C ALA A 159 10.38 -6.87 -8.15
N ALA A 160 10.81 -7.07 -9.40
CA ALA A 160 10.06 -7.82 -10.41
C ALA A 160 9.83 -9.28 -9.99
N TYR A 161 10.88 -9.93 -9.49
CA TYR A 161 10.81 -11.28 -8.96
C TYR A 161 9.82 -11.36 -7.80
N LEU A 162 9.89 -10.42 -6.85
CA LEU A 162 8.97 -10.36 -5.73
C LEU A 162 7.51 -10.21 -6.19
N ALA A 163 7.25 -9.37 -7.20
CA ALA A 163 5.93 -9.21 -7.80
C ALA A 163 5.39 -10.53 -8.38
N VAL A 164 6.22 -11.24 -9.16
CA VAL A 164 5.84 -12.57 -9.72
C VAL A 164 5.59 -13.59 -8.61
N ARG A 165 6.39 -13.58 -7.53
CA ARG A 165 6.21 -14.50 -6.41
C ARG A 165 4.96 -14.19 -5.60
N LEU A 166 4.61 -12.91 -5.45
CA LEU A 166 3.37 -12.49 -4.84
C LEU A 166 2.16 -12.97 -5.67
N ALA A 167 2.17 -12.71 -6.98
CA ALA A 167 1.09 -13.10 -7.90
C ALA A 167 0.85 -14.63 -7.97
N ARG A 168 1.87 -15.45 -7.73
CA ARG A 168 1.78 -16.92 -7.78
C ARG A 168 1.45 -17.56 -6.44
N ARG A 169 1.18 -16.77 -5.41
CA ARG A 169 1.01 -17.30 -4.07
C ARG A 169 -0.40 -17.91 -3.90
N PRO A 170 -0.52 -19.05 -3.22
CA PRO A 170 -1.84 -19.64 -2.92
C PRO A 170 -2.73 -18.74 -2.06
N ASP A 171 -2.11 -17.93 -1.20
CA ASP A 171 -2.79 -16.96 -0.32
C ASP A 171 -3.08 -15.62 -1.03
N SER A 172 -2.67 -15.44 -2.29
CA SER A 172 -2.96 -14.23 -3.04
C SER A 172 -4.28 -14.44 -3.78
N PRO A 173 -5.31 -13.65 -3.53
CA PRO A 173 -6.56 -13.75 -4.25
C PRO A 173 -6.37 -13.28 -5.71
N ASP A 174 -7.28 -13.67 -6.61
CA ASP A 174 -7.13 -13.46 -8.06
C ASP A 174 -7.26 -11.97 -8.49
N ASP A 175 -7.74 -11.12 -7.59
CA ASP A 175 -8.12 -9.72 -7.75
C ASP A 175 -7.08 -8.74 -7.16
N VAL A 176 -5.80 -9.14 -7.08
CA VAL A 176 -4.71 -8.20 -6.73
C VAL A 176 -4.65 -7.04 -7.72
N LEU A 177 -4.77 -5.82 -7.20
CA LEU A 177 -4.65 -4.61 -7.99
C LEU A 177 -3.18 -4.16 -8.01
N TRP A 178 -2.60 -4.07 -9.20
CA TRP A 178 -1.24 -3.58 -9.39
C TRP A 178 -1.26 -2.09 -9.70
N LEU A 179 -0.68 -1.28 -8.82
CA LEU A 179 -0.64 0.16 -9.03
C LEU A 179 0.41 0.52 -10.10
N PRO A 180 0.08 1.41 -11.05
CA PRO A 180 1.01 1.84 -12.08
C PRO A 180 2.23 2.53 -11.47
N ARG A 181 3.37 2.42 -12.16
CA ARG A 181 4.67 2.95 -11.73
C ARG A 181 4.67 4.46 -11.73
N GLY A 182 5.04 5.05 -10.59
CA GLY A 182 5.04 6.49 -10.40
C GLY A 182 3.60 7.00 -10.34
N GLY A 183 3.29 7.82 -9.34
CA GLY A 183 2.09 8.63 -9.39
C GLY A 183 2.15 9.53 -10.62
N ALA A 184 1.69 9.04 -11.77
CA ALA A 184 1.33 9.89 -12.87
C ALA A 184 0.19 10.73 -12.33
N ASN A 185 0.50 11.99 -12.02
CA ASN A 185 -0.50 13.02 -11.90
C ASN A 185 -1.37 12.91 -13.15
N VAL A 186 -2.55 12.36 -12.98
CA VAL A 186 -3.62 12.53 -13.96
C VAL A 186 -4.01 14.00 -13.82
N GLU A 187 -3.39 14.84 -14.65
CA GLU A 187 -3.84 16.21 -14.90
C GLU A 187 -5.32 16.22 -15.29
#